data_AF-A0A0Q7WIV2-F1
#
_entry.id   AF-A0A0Q7WIV2-F1
#
_cell.length_a   1.000
_cell.length_b   1.000
_cell.length_c   1.000
_cell.angle_alpha   90.00
_cell.angle_beta   90.00
_cell.angle_gamma   90.00
#
_symmetry.space_group_name_H-M   'P 1'
#
loop_
_entity.id
_entity.type
_entity.pdbx_description
1 polymer ?
#
loop_
_entity_poly.entity_id
_entity_poly.type
_entity_poly.pdbx_seq_one_letter_code
_entity_poly.pdbx_strand_id
1 'polypeptide(L)'
;MHKEHSNAFDPKPLLDLIASIEADLQRLKSMVEQEVEKFDPANPHNKTPDGKLTTEGVECCYRMFDEGKSRYNVAQQMKISFAAATHRFNAWRKAGGSRRQRELLG
;
A
#
# COMPACT_ATOMS: atom_id res chain seq x y z
N MET A 1 20.70 16.02 63.27
CA MET A 1 19.90 16.59 62.15
C MET A 1 20.30 15.83 60.89
N HIS A 2 19.49 14.87 60.44
CA HIS A 2 19.69 14.21 59.15
C HIS A 2 18.78 14.89 58.12
N LYS A 3 19.38 15.47 57.08
CA LYS A 3 18.65 15.99 55.91
C LYS A 3 18.60 14.88 54.88
N GLU A 4 17.44 14.26 54.72
CA GLU A 4 17.17 13.39 53.60
C GLU A 4 17.04 14.26 52.34
N HIS A 5 17.98 14.11 51.42
CA HIS A 5 17.86 14.67 50.08
C HIS A 5 16.95 13.74 49.27
N SER A 6 15.65 14.03 49.27
CA SER A 6 14.72 13.42 48.32
C SER A 6 15.09 13.89 46.92
N ASN A 7 15.81 13.06 46.15
CA ASN A 7 15.97 13.26 44.71
C ASN A 7 14.59 13.06 44.08
N ALA A 8 13.83 14.13 43.96
CA ALA A 8 12.56 14.13 43.25
C ALA A 8 12.84 13.81 41.78
N PHE A 9 12.22 12.76 41.27
CA PHE A 9 12.28 12.42 39.85
C PHE A 9 11.62 13.53 39.04
N ASP A 10 12.37 14.18 38.16
CA ASP A 10 11.83 15.12 37.18
C ASP A 10 11.49 14.36 35.89
N PRO A 11 10.19 14.16 35.55
CA PRO A 11 9.79 13.46 34.34
C PRO A 11 9.99 14.28 33.07
N LYS A 12 10.19 15.60 33.18
CA LYS A 12 10.16 16.51 32.03
C LYS A 12 11.18 16.16 30.94
N PRO A 13 12.46 15.88 31.24
CA PRO A 13 13.44 15.54 30.22
C PRO A 13 13.07 14.26 29.44
N LEU A 14 12.41 13.30 30.11
CA LEU A 14 11.99 12.06 29.48
C LEU A 14 10.77 12.28 28.57
N LEU A 15 9.83 13.12 28.97
CA LEU A 15 8.68 13.50 28.14
C LEU A 15 9.10 14.28 26.90
N ASP A 16 10.07 15.19 27.05
CA ASP A 16 10.64 15.95 25.92
C ASP A 16 11.34 15.01 24.92
N LEU A 17 12.04 13.98 25.42
CA LEU A 17 12.65 12.95 24.59
C LEU A 17 11.60 12.13 23.83
N ILE A 18 10.53 11.68 24.51
CA ILE A 18 9.43 10.93 23.86
C ILE A 18 8.82 11.76 22.73
N ALA A 19 8.51 13.03 22.98
CA ALA A 19 7.94 13.93 21.98
C ALA A 19 8.87 14.11 20.77
N SER A 20 10.18 14.18 21.00
CA SER A 20 11.16 14.26 19.91
C SER A 20 11.20 12.99 19.05
N ILE A 21 11.15 11.81 19.68
CA ILE A 21 11.13 10.51 19.00
C ILE A 21 9.85 10.35 18.17
N GLU A 22 8.69 10.72 18.72
CA GLU A 22 7.42 10.67 17.99
C GLU A 22 7.47 11.56 16.74
N ALA A 23 8.04 12.76 16.84
CA ALA A 23 8.20 13.66 15.72
C ALA A 23 9.17 13.10 14.65
N ASP A 24 10.26 12.47 15.06
CA ASP A 24 11.20 11.81 14.15
C ASP A 24 10.56 10.61 13.44
N LEU A 25 9.81 9.77 14.16
CA LEU A 25 9.09 8.66 13.56
C LEU A 25 8.05 9.15 12.54
N GLN A 26 7.35 10.24 12.84
CA GLN A 26 6.41 10.84 11.89
C GLN A 26 7.12 11.37 10.63
N ARG A 27 8.30 11.99 10.78
CA ARG A 27 9.12 12.41 9.64
C ARG A 27 9.57 11.22 8.80
N LEU A 28 10.14 10.19 9.42
CA LEU A 28 10.57 8.97 8.74
C LEU A 28 9.41 8.29 8.02
N LYS A 29 8.24 8.23 8.68
CA LYS A 29 7.02 7.70 8.06
C LYS A 29 6.64 8.50 6.83
N SER A 30 6.67 9.83 6.87
CA SER A 30 6.37 10.65 5.68
C SER A 30 7.40 10.50 4.54
N MET A 31 8.65 10.16 4.87
CA MET A 31 9.70 9.92 3.88
C MET A 31 9.63 8.53 3.23
N VAL A 32 9.09 7.55 3.96
CA VAL A 32 9.04 6.13 3.56
C VAL A 32 7.62 5.67 3.20
N GLU A 33 6.59 6.46 3.53
CA GLU A 33 5.33 6.49 2.77
C GLU A 33 5.69 6.97 1.36
N GLN A 34 6.31 6.05 0.60
CA GLN A 34 6.16 6.01 -0.83
C GLN A 34 4.68 6.23 -1.04
N GLU A 35 4.33 7.30 -1.75
CA GLU A 35 3.12 7.28 -2.54
C GLU A 35 3.18 5.93 -3.25
N VAL A 36 2.42 4.94 -2.74
CA VAL A 36 2.32 3.63 -3.38
C VAL A 36 2.03 4.00 -4.81
N GLU A 37 3.02 3.79 -5.69
CA GLU A 37 3.00 4.33 -7.05
C GLU A 37 1.59 4.07 -7.53
N LYS A 38 0.86 5.15 -7.83
CA LYS A 38 -0.51 5.01 -8.31
C LYS A 38 -0.39 4.10 -9.51
N PHE A 39 -0.82 2.85 -9.35
CA PHE A 39 -0.76 1.83 -10.36
C PHE A 39 -1.45 2.41 -11.58
N ASP A 40 -0.68 2.88 -12.56
CA ASP A 40 -1.25 3.46 -13.76
C ASP A 40 -1.83 2.31 -14.58
N PRO A 41 -3.16 2.16 -14.66
CA PRO A 41 -3.76 1.05 -15.39
C PRO A 41 -3.41 1.13 -16.89
N ALA A 42 -3.08 2.32 -17.38
CA ALA A 42 -2.68 2.56 -18.76
C ALA A 42 -1.17 2.36 -19.01
N ASN A 43 -0.38 1.99 -18.00
CA ASN A 43 1.06 1.75 -18.15
C ASN A 43 1.31 0.65 -19.20
N PRO A 44 2.10 0.92 -20.27
CA PRO A 44 2.48 -0.09 -21.25
C PRO A 44 3.15 -1.34 -20.66
N HIS A 45 3.88 -1.21 -19.54
CA HIS A 45 4.55 -2.31 -18.84
C HIS A 45 3.59 -3.34 -18.21
N ASN A 46 2.31 -2.97 -18.05
CA ASN A 46 1.27 -3.92 -17.64
C ASN A 46 1.04 -5.03 -18.67
N LYS A 47 1.58 -4.88 -19.90
CA LYS A 47 1.39 -5.82 -21.00
C LYS A 47 2.70 -6.24 -21.62
N THR A 48 2.79 -7.50 -21.95
CA THR A 48 3.80 -8.03 -22.85
C THR A 48 3.56 -7.55 -24.28
N PRO A 49 4.55 -7.63 -25.19
CA PRO A 49 4.38 -7.23 -26.59
C PRO A 49 3.24 -7.94 -27.34
N ASP A 50 2.88 -9.17 -26.91
CA ASP A 50 1.74 -9.94 -27.45
C ASP A 50 0.39 -9.57 -26.78
N GLY A 51 0.36 -8.55 -25.92
CA GLY A 51 -0.85 -7.99 -25.33
C GLY A 51 -1.39 -8.75 -24.12
N LYS A 52 -0.68 -9.74 -23.60
CA LYS A 52 -1.02 -10.42 -22.34
C LYS A 52 -0.60 -9.57 -21.15
N LEU A 53 -1.30 -9.70 -20.03
CA LEU A 53 -0.89 -9.01 -18.80
C LEU A 53 0.38 -9.63 -18.23
N THR A 54 1.33 -8.77 -17.88
CA THR A 54 2.48 -9.12 -17.04
C THR A 54 2.02 -9.39 -15.60
N THR A 55 2.91 -9.88 -14.74
CA THR A 55 2.62 -10.03 -13.30
C THR A 55 2.17 -8.69 -12.70
N GLU A 56 2.87 -7.61 -13.05
CA GLU A 56 2.50 -6.23 -12.66
C GLU A 56 1.10 -5.84 -13.17
N GLY A 57 0.79 -6.14 -14.43
CA GLY A 57 -0.52 -5.86 -15.00
C GLY A 57 -1.66 -6.66 -14.34
N VAL A 58 -1.38 -7.89 -13.88
CA VAL A 58 -2.34 -8.69 -13.11
C VAL A 58 -2.56 -8.09 -11.72
N GLU A 59 -1.48 -7.75 -11.02
CA GLU A 59 -1.55 -7.11 -9.71
C GLU A 59 -2.22 -5.73 -9.78
N CYS A 60 -2.02 -4.97 -10.86
CA CYS A 60 -2.74 -3.73 -11.14
C CYS A 60 -4.26 -3.97 -11.24
N CYS A 61 -4.70 -4.97 -12.00
CA CYS A 61 -6.12 -5.35 -12.05
C CYS A 61 -6.66 -5.70 -10.65
N TYR A 62 -5.88 -6.43 -9.86
CA TYR A 62 -6.28 -6.87 -8.54
C TYR A 62 -6.41 -5.70 -7.56
N ARG A 63 -5.49 -4.73 -7.60
CA ARG A 63 -5.58 -3.51 -6.78
C ARG A 63 -6.79 -2.66 -7.16
N MET A 64 -7.12 -2.54 -8.44
CA MET A 64 -8.36 -1.91 -8.86
C MET A 64 -9.60 -2.64 -8.30
N PHE A 65 -9.59 -3.97 -8.22
CA PHE A 65 -10.69 -4.71 -7.57
C PHE A 65 -10.68 -4.56 -6.05
N ASP A 66 -9.50 -4.47 -5.42
CA ASP A 66 -9.34 -4.17 -4.00
C ASP A 66 -9.96 -2.81 -3.65
N GLU A 67 -9.90 -1.83 -4.57
CA GLU A 67 -10.58 -0.52 -4.49
C GLU A 67 -12.09 -0.57 -4.82
N GLY A 68 -12.62 -1.75 -5.15
CA GLY A 68 -14.04 -1.93 -5.48
C GLY A 68 -14.41 -1.53 -6.92
N LYS A 69 -13.45 -1.35 -7.83
CA LYS A 69 -13.77 -1.06 -9.24
C LYS A 69 -14.49 -2.24 -9.88
N SER A 70 -15.45 -1.94 -10.76
CA SER A 70 -16.16 -2.97 -11.51
C SER A 70 -15.29 -3.59 -12.60
N ARG A 71 -15.64 -4.80 -13.06
CA ARG A 71 -15.03 -5.46 -14.23
C ARG A 71 -15.00 -4.56 -15.46
N TYR A 72 -16.03 -3.74 -15.63
CA TYR A 72 -16.12 -2.77 -16.73
C TYR A 72 -15.06 -1.67 -16.60
N ASN A 73 -14.94 -1.05 -15.41
CA ASN A 73 -13.94 -0.01 -15.17
C ASN A 73 -12.51 -0.54 -15.33
N VAL A 74 -12.23 -1.76 -14.84
CA VAL A 74 -10.93 -2.40 -15.04
C VAL A 74 -10.66 -2.65 -16.52
N ALA A 75 -11.63 -3.18 -17.28
CA ALA A 75 -11.47 -3.39 -18.72
C ALA A 75 -11.11 -2.09 -19.47
N GLN A 76 -11.82 -0.99 -19.17
CA GLN A 76 -11.59 0.31 -19.79
C GLN A 76 -10.22 0.90 -19.43
N GLN A 77 -9.88 0.96 -18.14
CA GLN A 77 -8.65 1.62 -17.71
C GLN A 77 -7.41 0.79 -18.04
N MET A 78 -7.47 -0.54 -17.93
CA MET A 78 -6.38 -1.44 -18.34
C MET A 78 -6.30 -1.63 -19.86
N LYS A 79 -7.28 -1.11 -20.63
CA LYS A 79 -7.43 -1.33 -22.08
C LYS A 79 -7.38 -2.83 -22.44
N ILE A 80 -8.12 -3.66 -21.71
CA ILE A 80 -8.27 -5.11 -21.95
C ILE A 80 -9.73 -5.44 -22.27
N SER A 81 -9.97 -6.62 -22.84
CA SER A 81 -11.35 -7.06 -23.08
C SER A 81 -12.12 -7.28 -21.77
N PHE A 82 -13.44 -7.11 -21.82
CA PHE A 82 -14.30 -7.39 -20.66
C PHE A 82 -14.21 -8.86 -20.21
N ALA A 83 -14.02 -9.78 -21.16
CA ALA A 83 -13.77 -11.19 -20.87
C ALA A 83 -12.47 -11.38 -20.08
N ALA A 84 -11.38 -10.70 -20.46
CA ALA A 84 -10.13 -10.74 -19.71
C ALA A 84 -10.29 -10.16 -18.30
N ALA A 85 -10.98 -9.02 -18.15
CA ALA A 85 -11.28 -8.45 -16.84
C ALA A 85 -12.14 -9.38 -15.97
N THR A 86 -13.12 -10.07 -16.57
CA THR A 86 -13.94 -11.07 -15.88
C THR A 86 -13.12 -12.26 -15.41
N HIS A 87 -12.23 -12.78 -16.26
CA HIS A 87 -11.30 -13.84 -15.88
C HIS A 87 -10.43 -13.41 -14.69
N ARG A 88 -9.88 -12.18 -14.73
CA ARG A 88 -9.06 -11.63 -13.64
C ARG A 88 -9.86 -11.42 -12.37
N PHE A 89 -11.11 -10.95 -12.45
CA PHE A 89 -11.97 -10.82 -11.27
C PHE A 89 -12.23 -12.16 -10.59
N ASN A 90 -12.46 -13.22 -11.36
CA ASN A 90 -12.65 -14.56 -10.80
C ASN A 90 -11.37 -15.10 -10.15
N ALA A 91 -10.21 -14.85 -10.76
CA ALA A 91 -8.92 -15.22 -10.18
C ALA A 91 -8.62 -14.43 -8.90
N TRP A 92 -8.92 -13.14 -8.87
CA TRP A 92 -8.83 -12.27 -7.69
C TRP A 92 -9.71 -12.79 -6.54
N ARG A 93 -10.97 -13.19 -6.81
CA ARG A 93 -11.85 -13.79 -5.80
C ARG A 93 -11.26 -15.08 -5.22
N LYS A 94 -10.64 -15.93 -6.05
CA LYS A 94 -9.97 -17.16 -5.61
C LYS A 94 -8.72 -16.87 -4.76
N ALA A 95 -8.04 -15.77 -5.03
CA ALA A 95 -6.86 -15.33 -4.26
C ALA A 95 -7.20 -14.71 -2.89
N GLY A 96 -8.50 -14.59 -2.53
CA GLY A 96 -8.95 -14.01 -1.26
C GLY A 96 -9.71 -12.70 -1.40
N GLY A 97 -9.94 -12.22 -2.63
CA GLY A 97 -10.69 -11.00 -2.91
C GLY A 97 -10.09 -9.80 -2.20
N SER A 98 -10.94 -8.98 -1.58
CA SER A 98 -10.52 -7.77 -0.84
C SER A 98 -9.59 -8.05 0.36
N ARG A 99 -9.44 -9.32 0.76
CA ARG A 99 -8.56 -9.75 1.86
C ARG A 99 -7.34 -10.53 1.37
N ARG A 100 -7.12 -10.62 0.06
CA ARG A 100 -5.94 -11.29 -0.50
C ARG A 100 -4.67 -10.63 0.03
N GLN A 101 -3.59 -11.39 0.07
CA GLN A 101 -2.26 -10.82 0.26
C GLN A 101 -1.82 -10.11 -1.03
N ARG A 102 -1.41 -8.85 -0.92
CA ARG A 102 -0.88 -8.06 -2.03
C ARG A 102 0.54 -8.52 -2.33
N GLU A 103 0.85 -8.69 -3.61
CA GLU A 103 2.24 -8.93 -3.99
C GLU A 103 3.03 -7.63 -3.83
N LEU A 104 4.20 -7.76 -3.20
CA LEU A 104 5.24 -6.73 -3.24
C LEU A 104 5.85 -6.81 -4.65
N LEU A 105 5.57 -5.80 -5.46
CA LEU A 105 6.24 -5.63 -6.74
C LEU A 105 7.47 -4.77 -6.47
N GLY A 106 8.61 -5.19 -7.01
CA GLY A 106 9.91 -4.55 -6.90
C GLY A 106 10.75 -4.83 -8.12
#